data_AF-A0A841TBJ6-F1
#
_entry.id   AF-A0A841TBJ6-F1
#
_cell.length_a   1.000
_cell.length_b   1.000
_cell.length_c   1.000
_cell.angle_alpha   90.00
_cell.angle_beta   90.00
_cell.angle_gamma   90.00
#
_symmetry.space_group_name_H-M   'P 1'
#
loop_
_entity.id
_entity.type
_entity.pdbx_description
1 polymer ?
#
loop_
_entity_poly.entity_id
_entity_poly.type
_entity_poly.pdbx_seq_one_letter_code
_entity_poly.pdbx_strand_id
1 'polypeptide(L)'
;MGDKPQLYPCIRCGRMPDENDKYCIDCGVPVHNRCSDEPGILKKGCSFVNPPTAAYCAKCGEPTVYQLHGLIQPLYPGGNRPAFLNFK
;
A
#
# COMPACT_ATOMS: atom_id res chain seq x y z
N MET A 1 6.40 -20.51 13.65
CA MET A 1 5.15 -19.80 13.97
C MET A 1 4.94 -18.77 12.87
N GLY A 2 3.89 -18.89 12.06
CA GLY A 2 3.62 -17.92 10.99
C GLY A 2 2.98 -16.68 11.60
N ASP A 3 3.60 -15.51 11.41
CA ASP A 3 3.01 -14.24 11.82
C ASP A 3 1.64 -14.09 11.16
N LYS A 4 0.58 -14.10 11.98
CA LYS A 4 -0.77 -13.87 11.51
C LYS A 4 -0.84 -12.42 10.99
N PRO A 5 -1.29 -12.17 9.75
CA PRO A 5 -1.37 -10.80 9.25
C PRO A 5 -2.29 -9.99 10.16
N GLN A 6 -1.76 -8.90 10.72
CA GLN A 6 -2.58 -8.01 11.54
C GLN A 6 -3.65 -7.37 10.65
N LEU A 7 -4.91 -7.68 10.91
CA LEU A 7 -6.05 -7.11 10.21
C LEU A 7 -6.37 -5.74 10.81
N TYR A 8 -6.44 -4.73 9.95
CA TYR A 8 -6.86 -3.39 10.30
C TYR A 8 -8.26 -3.12 9.74
N PRO A 9 -9.07 -2.29 10.42
CA PRO A 9 -10.33 -1.81 9.84
C PRO A 9 -10.07 -1.14 8.50
N CYS A 10 -11.04 -1.26 7.59
CA CYS A 10 -11.00 -0.55 6.33
C CYS A 10 -10.76 0.95 6.58
N ILE A 11 -9.70 1.50 5.98
CA ILE A 11 -9.31 2.90 6.19
C ILE A 11 -10.38 3.90 5.74
N ARG A 12 -11.27 3.50 4.83
CA ARG A 12 -12.32 4.36 4.28
C ARG A 12 -13.64 4.29 5.04
N CYS A 13 -14.14 3.08 5.34
CA CYS A 13 -15.47 2.90 5.93
C CYS A 13 -15.48 2.26 7.32
N GLY A 14 -14.33 1.79 7.82
CA GLY A 14 -14.21 1.19 9.16
C GLY A 14 -14.70 -0.26 9.27
N ARG A 15 -15.25 -0.89 8.22
CA ARG A 15 -15.60 -2.32 8.24
C ARG A 15 -14.36 -3.18 8.49
N MET A 16 -14.46 -4.18 9.37
CA MET A 16 -13.40 -5.19 9.50
C MET A 16 -13.38 -6.14 8.30
N PRO A 17 -12.25 -6.28 7.61
CA PRO A 17 -12.07 -7.28 6.56
C PRO A 17 -11.82 -8.68 7.13
N ASP A 18 -12.11 -9.71 6.34
CA ASP A 18 -11.68 -11.08 6.62
C ASP A 18 -10.21 -11.30 6.20
N GLU A 19 -9.58 -12.35 6.71
CA GLU A 19 -8.13 -12.64 6.48
C GLU A 19 -7.75 -12.79 5.00
N ASN A 20 -8.70 -13.16 4.14
CA ASN A 20 -8.47 -13.41 2.72
C ASN A 20 -8.94 -12.28 1.81
N ASP A 21 -9.56 -11.24 2.37
CA ASP A 21 -10.09 -10.14 1.58
C ASP A 21 -8.95 -9.32 0.96
N LYS A 22 -9.06 -9.05 -0.34
CA LYS A 22 -8.16 -8.13 -1.03
C LYS A 22 -8.73 -6.70 -1.05
N TYR A 23 -10.06 -6.61 -1.12
CA TYR A 23 -10.81 -5.36 -1.22
C TYR A 23 -11.96 -5.38 -0.22
N CYS A 24 -12.33 -4.22 0.28
CA CYS A 24 -13.45 -4.06 1.20
C CYS A 24 -14.75 -4.31 0.44
N ILE A 25 -15.55 -5.25 0.94
CA ILE A 25 -16.84 -5.62 0.34
C ILE A 25 -17.88 -4.49 0.33
N ASP A 26 -17.71 -3.44 1.15
CA ASP A 26 -18.62 -2.29 1.20
C ASP A 26 -18.21 -1.14 0.27
N CYS A 27 -16.93 -0.78 0.28
CA CYS A 27 -16.47 0.45 -0.38
C CYS A 27 -15.44 0.20 -1.49
N GLY A 28 -15.07 -1.05 -1.73
CA GLY A 28 -14.21 -1.46 -2.84
C GLY A 28 -12.72 -1.08 -2.72
N VAL A 29 -12.28 -0.45 -1.62
CA VAL A 29 -10.88 -0.07 -1.45
C VAL A 29 -10.03 -1.25 -0.99
N PRO A 30 -8.72 -1.31 -1.33
CA PRO A 30 -7.84 -2.35 -0.82
C PRO A 30 -7.80 -2.34 0.72
N VAL A 31 -7.85 -3.53 1.33
CA VAL A 31 -7.86 -3.69 2.80
C VAL A 31 -6.47 -3.93 3.41
N HIS A 32 -5.50 -4.24 2.56
CA HIS A 32 -4.10 -4.41 2.95
C HIS A 32 -3.23 -3.45 2.18
N ASN A 33 -2.35 -2.75 2.90
CA ASN A 33 -1.44 -1.78 2.31
C ASN A 33 -0.22 -2.45 1.64
N ARG A 34 -0.45 -3.12 0.52
CA ARG A 34 0.60 -3.82 -0.24
C ARG A 34 1.48 -2.82 -1.00
N CYS A 35 2.72 -3.21 -1.26
CA CYS A 35 3.56 -2.51 -2.23
C CYS A 35 2.89 -2.53 -3.61
N SER A 36 3.02 -1.43 -4.38
CA SER A 36 2.42 -1.34 -5.72
C SER A 36 3.21 -2.07 -6.80
N ASP A 37 4.46 -2.46 -6.52
CA ASP A 37 5.30 -3.23 -7.44
C ASP A 37 4.79 -4.67 -7.54
N GLU A 38 3.82 -4.91 -8.43
CA GLU A 38 3.28 -6.25 -8.63
C GLU A 38 4.25 -7.17 -9.39
N PRO A 39 4.33 -8.46 -9.01
CA PRO A 39 5.12 -9.44 -9.74
C PRO A 39 4.54 -9.64 -11.15
N GLY A 40 5.41 -9.63 -12.16
CA GLY A 40 5.08 -9.91 -13.55
C GLY A 40 5.94 -11.02 -14.14
N ILE A 41 5.76 -11.32 -15.42
CA ILE A 41 6.51 -12.39 -16.12
C ILE A 41 8.03 -12.15 -16.09
N LEU A 42 8.44 -10.88 -16.17
CA LEU A 42 9.85 -10.46 -16.24
C LEU A 42 10.36 -9.78 -14.97
N LYS A 43 9.49 -9.52 -13.99
CA LYS A 43 9.83 -8.78 -12.76
C LYS A 43 9.36 -9.56 -11.55
N LYS A 44 10.26 -9.77 -10.59
CA LYS A 44 9.92 -10.45 -9.33
C LYS A 44 8.87 -9.70 -8.50
N GLY A 45 8.75 -8.38 -8.69
CA GLY A 45 7.87 -7.52 -7.90
C GLY A 45 8.22 -7.51 -6.41
N CYS A 46 7.37 -6.85 -5.63
CA CYS A 46 7.42 -6.80 -4.18
C CYS A 46 6.04 -7.06 -3.60
N SER A 47 5.88 -8.20 -2.94
CA SER A 47 4.62 -8.60 -2.27
C SER A 47 4.54 -8.16 -0.81
N PHE A 48 5.41 -7.24 -0.38
CA PHE A 48 5.48 -6.81 1.02
C PHE A 48 4.21 -6.05 1.43
N VAL A 49 3.64 -6.44 2.57
CA VAL A 49 2.49 -5.76 3.20
C VAL A 49 3.04 -4.75 4.20
N ASN A 50 2.72 -3.48 3.99
CA ASN A 50 3.16 -2.38 4.82
C ASN A 50 2.13 -2.04 5.91
N PRO A 51 2.53 -1.30 6.95
CA PRO A 51 1.59 -0.69 7.89
C PRO A 51 0.57 0.22 7.16
N PRO A 52 -0.66 0.40 7.69
CA PRO A 52 -1.70 1.18 7.02
C PRO A 52 -1.37 2.67 6.84
N THR A 53 -0.40 3.20 7.60
CA THR A 53 0.07 4.59 7.51
C THR A 53 1.21 4.79 6.51
N ALA A 54 1.77 3.71 5.95
CA ALA A 54 2.96 3.79 5.10
C ALA A 54 2.61 4.16 3.66
N ALA A 55 2.97 5.38 3.24
CA ALA A 55 2.81 5.85 1.86
C ALA A 55 3.74 5.14 0.85
N TYR A 56 4.84 4.57 1.35
CA TYR A 56 5.86 3.91 0.54
C TYR A 56 6.27 2.58 1.18
N CYS A 57 6.73 1.66 0.35
CA CYS A 57 7.14 0.33 0.76
C CYS A 57 8.43 0.38 1.57
N ALA A 58 8.40 -0.14 2.80
CA ALA A 58 9.57 -0.17 3.67
C ALA A 58 10.72 -1.05 3.13
N LYS A 59 10.42 -1.94 2.17
CA LYS A 59 11.39 -2.88 1.61
C LYS A 59 12.07 -2.36 0.32
N CYS A 60 11.32 -1.71 -0.57
CA CYS A 60 11.84 -1.30 -1.89
C CYS A 60 11.63 0.17 -2.24
N GLY A 61 10.93 0.96 -1.42
CA GLY A 61 10.72 2.39 -1.64
C GLY A 61 9.64 2.77 -2.65
N GLU A 62 9.11 1.81 -3.42
CA GLU A 62 7.97 2.02 -4.31
C GLU A 62 6.72 2.46 -3.53
N PRO A 63 5.80 3.21 -4.15
CA PRO A 63 4.54 3.56 -3.51
C PRO A 63 3.75 2.34 -3.03
N THR A 64 2.88 2.56 -2.06
CA THR A 64 1.93 1.53 -1.65
C THR A 64 0.61 1.69 -2.38
N VAL A 65 -0.19 0.62 -2.44
CA VAL A 65 -1.53 0.68 -3.02
C VAL A 65 -2.40 1.73 -2.33
N TYR A 66 -2.24 1.96 -1.01
CA TYR A 66 -3.00 3.02 -0.34
C TYR A 66 -2.63 4.41 -0.85
N GLN A 67 -1.34 4.67 -1.10
CA GLN A 67 -0.88 5.94 -1.65
C GLN A 67 -1.37 6.14 -3.09
N LEU A 68 -1.30 5.09 -3.93
CA LEU A 68 -1.79 5.17 -5.32
C LEU A 68 -3.30 5.39 -5.40
N HIS A 69 -4.07 4.80 -4.49
CA HIS A 69 -5.52 4.99 -4.40
C HIS A 69 -5.91 6.27 -3.63
N GLY A 70 -4.95 7.10 -3.20
CA GLY A 70 -5.21 8.34 -2.48
C GLY A 70 -5.82 8.15 -1.08
N LEU A 71 -5.71 6.95 -0.51
CA LEU A 71 -6.21 6.62 0.84
C LEU A 71 -5.30 7.21 1.93
N ILE A 72 -4.03 7.44 1.60
CA ILE A 72 -3.05 8.08 2.47
C ILE A 72 -2.20 9.06 1.67
N GLN A 73 -1.76 10.13 2.33
CA GLN A 73 -0.83 11.10 1.75
C GLN A 73 0.54 10.93 2.40
N PRO A 74 1.64 11.04 1.64
CA PRO A 74 2.97 11.05 2.21
C PRO A 74 3.17 12.33 3.05
N LEU A 75 3.84 12.20 4.19
CA LEU A 75 4.18 13.35 5.04
C LEU A 75 5.01 14.41 4.29
N TYR A 76 5.85 13.96 3.35
CA TYR A 76 6.67 14.82 2.51
C TYR A 76 6.36 14.53 1.03
N PRO A 77 5.46 15.31 0.40
CA PRO A 77 5.19 15.20 -1.03
C PRO A 77 6.48 15.42 -1.82
N GLY A 78 7.01 14.37 -2.46
CA GLY A 78 8.23 14.44 -3.25
C GLY A 78 9.52 14.01 -2.55
N GLY A 79 9.50 13.54 -1.29
CA GLY A 79 10.70 13.04 -0.61
C GLY A 79 11.38 11.85 -1.32
N ASN A 80 10.60 11.11 -2.10
CA ASN A 80 11.05 9.94 -2.86
C ASN A 80 11.28 10.24 -4.34
N ARG A 81 10.92 11.46 -4.78
CA ARG A 81 11.19 11.90 -6.14
C ARG A 81 12.60 12.45 -6.16
N PRO A 82 13.51 11.90 -6.98
CA PRO A 82 14.79 12.55 -7.16
C PRO A 82 14.56 13.99 -7.66
N ALA A 83 15.33 14.93 -7.11
CA ALA A 83 15.13 16.37 -7.31
C ALA A 83 15.06 16.80 -8.79
N PHE A 84 15.64 16.02 -9.70
CA PHE A 84 15.61 16.27 -11.15
C PHE A 84 14.24 16.09 -11.82
N LEU A 85 13.26 15.45 -11.16
CA LEU A 85 11.89 15.31 -11.68
C LEU A 85 10.96 16.48 -11.28
N ASN A 86 11.47 17.51 -10.59
CA ASN A 86 10.68 18.67 -10.13
C ASN A 86 10.70 19.87 -11.10
N PHE A 87 11.33 19.76 -12.27
CA PHE A 87 11.25 20.81 -13.29
C PHE A 87 9.99 20.62 -14.12
N LYS A 88 8.97 21.43 -13.83
CA LYS A 88 7.83 21.67 -14.72
C LYS A 88 7.57 23.16 -14.82
#